data_AF-A0A2T4XEI1-F1
#
_entry.id   AF-A0A2T4XEI1-F1
#
_cell.length_a   1.000
_cell.length_b   1.000
_cell.length_c   1.000
_cell.angle_alpha   90.00
_cell.angle_beta   90.00
_cell.angle_gamma   90.00
#
_symmetry.space_group_name_H-M   'P 1'
#
loop_
_entity.id
_entity.type
_entity.pdbx_description
1 polymer ?
#
loop_
_entity_poly.entity_id
_entity_poly.type
_entity_poly.pdbx_seq_one_letter_code
_entity_poly.pdbx_strand_id
1 'polypeptide(L)'
;MRLTNKKILEKFKRKNRGNISLTKAIDKLIKDIDENDWKNQIDLNKTRTDADNVHSDGFYFFDINIHRTMILIEFQDGEATVVWAGTHQEYETTFKNNRNTIKKWFMETQFNISELIDAGKIQSELDFERALIADRKLRILSKENPRYKTVRKKLRDLIEQYESQHWSADSKISDEKLLESDVAEFLAEKERLFIQRRKELIRKKLKNLNLTQQDFGKILGHQSKSYMSELMNGVSPFSLKDLIVINRLLKIELVDLVPTILSQSEIVKIRTTIKKLDNPKLKLSKDDLVIA
;
A
#
# COMPACT_ATOMS: atom_id res chain seq x y z
N MET A 1 7.52 20.00 -3.89
CA MET A 1 6.34 19.12 -3.67
C MET A 1 6.81 17.97 -2.81
N ARG A 2 5.94 17.40 -1.97
CA ARG A 2 6.33 16.33 -1.06
C ARG A 2 6.37 14.98 -1.79
N LEU A 3 7.56 14.46 -2.07
CA LEU A 3 7.72 13.14 -2.69
C LEU A 3 7.79 12.01 -1.64
N THR A 4 6.94 11.00 -1.76
CA THR A 4 6.99 9.77 -0.95
C THR A 4 7.22 8.52 -1.80
N ASN A 5 7.50 7.39 -1.13
CA ASN A 5 7.84 6.10 -1.73
C ASN A 5 9.14 6.13 -2.57
N LYS A 6 10.11 6.92 -2.13
CA LYS A 6 11.46 7.03 -2.73
C LYS A 6 12.19 5.69 -2.74
N LYS A 7 11.80 4.75 -1.87
CA LYS A 7 12.27 3.36 -1.86
C LYS A 7 12.33 2.71 -3.25
N ILE A 8 11.32 2.92 -4.11
CA ILE A 8 11.30 2.35 -5.46
C ILE A 8 12.51 2.80 -6.28
N LEU A 9 12.84 4.10 -6.20
CA LEU A 9 13.97 4.69 -6.90
C LEU A 9 15.30 4.19 -6.34
N GLU A 10 15.40 4.04 -5.02
CA GLU A 10 16.59 3.51 -4.36
C GLU A 10 16.84 2.03 -4.68
N LYS A 11 15.80 1.19 -4.65
CA LYS A 11 15.88 -0.20 -5.13
C LYS A 11 16.34 -0.25 -6.60
N PHE A 12 15.84 0.67 -7.44
CA PHE A 12 16.23 0.73 -8.85
C PHE A 12 17.69 1.16 -9.07
N LYS A 13 18.18 2.15 -8.30
CA LYS A 13 19.62 2.49 -8.27
C LYS A 13 20.47 1.27 -7.89
N ARG A 14 20.04 0.53 -6.87
CA ARG A 14 20.77 -0.64 -6.36
C ARG A 14 20.82 -1.80 -7.37
N LYS A 15 19.72 -2.05 -8.09
CA LYS A 15 19.65 -3.03 -9.19
C LYS A 15 20.60 -2.66 -10.34
N ASN A 16 20.80 -1.37 -10.58
CA ASN A 16 21.66 -0.84 -11.64
C ASN A 16 22.99 -0.27 -11.10
N ARG A 17 23.54 -0.88 -10.03
CA ARG A 17 24.75 -0.40 -9.36
C ARG A 17 25.90 -0.26 -10.37
N GLY A 18 26.55 0.90 -10.34
CA GLY A 18 27.62 1.26 -11.29
C GLY A 18 27.16 2.17 -12.43
N ASN A 19 25.84 2.30 -12.67
CA ASN A 19 25.30 3.26 -13.63
C ASN A 19 25.21 4.67 -13.01
N ILE A 20 26.33 5.40 -13.03
CA ILE A 20 26.45 6.74 -12.44
C ILE A 20 25.45 7.73 -13.08
N SER A 21 25.21 7.63 -14.40
CA SER A 21 24.28 8.50 -15.12
C SER A 21 22.85 8.31 -14.64
N LEU A 22 22.42 7.06 -14.40
CA LEU A 22 21.11 6.78 -13.83
C LEU A 22 20.99 7.30 -12.40
N THR A 23 21.99 7.05 -11.55
CA THR A 23 21.98 7.54 -10.17
C THR A 23 21.81 9.06 -10.14
N LYS A 24 22.61 9.79 -10.93
CA LYS A 24 22.50 11.25 -11.05
C LYS A 24 21.14 11.71 -11.58
N ALA A 25 20.56 10.99 -12.54
CA ALA A 25 19.25 11.32 -13.08
C ALA A 25 18.14 11.15 -12.03
N ILE A 26 18.22 10.10 -11.21
CA ILE A 26 17.27 9.87 -10.12
C ILE A 26 17.44 10.93 -9.03
N ASP A 27 18.67 11.25 -8.62
CA ASP A 27 18.94 12.28 -7.62
C ASP A 27 18.42 13.64 -8.08
N LYS A 28 18.65 13.97 -9.36
CA LYS A 28 18.10 15.17 -9.99
C LYS A 28 16.58 15.18 -9.98
N LEU A 29 15.92 14.07 -10.36
CA LEU A 29 14.47 13.97 -10.34
C LEU A 29 13.90 14.19 -8.93
N ILE A 30 14.48 13.57 -7.91
CA ILE A 30 14.05 13.74 -6.53
C ILE A 30 14.18 15.21 -6.12
N LYS A 31 15.33 15.81 -6.40
CA LYS A 31 15.59 17.23 -6.13
C LYS A 31 14.61 18.15 -6.85
N ASP A 32 14.39 17.92 -8.14
CA ASP A 32 13.44 18.70 -8.95
C ASP A 32 12.04 18.64 -8.33
N ILE A 33 11.57 17.47 -7.89
CA ILE A 33 10.24 17.34 -7.27
C ILE A 33 10.19 18.01 -5.91
N ASP A 34 11.21 17.80 -5.06
CA ASP A 34 11.23 18.33 -3.69
C ASP A 34 11.30 19.88 -3.69
N GLU A 35 12.10 20.48 -4.56
CA GLU A 35 12.33 21.93 -4.63
C GLU A 35 11.23 22.72 -5.36
N ASN A 36 10.45 22.09 -6.25
CA ASN A 36 9.42 22.79 -7.02
C ASN A 36 8.02 22.64 -6.42
N ASP A 37 7.22 23.71 -6.43
CA ASP A 37 5.83 23.70 -5.97
C ASP A 37 4.86 23.86 -7.15
N TRP A 38 4.83 22.84 -8.03
CA TRP A 38 3.99 22.85 -9.23
C TRP A 38 2.51 22.95 -8.88
N LYS A 39 1.80 23.91 -9.49
CA LYS A 39 0.36 24.13 -9.25
C LYS A 39 -0.55 23.46 -10.26
N ASN A 40 -0.01 23.10 -11.41
CA ASN A 40 -0.73 22.46 -12.51
C ASN A 40 0.28 21.86 -13.49
N GLN A 41 -0.25 21.16 -14.51
CA GLN A 41 0.56 20.52 -15.53
C GLN A 41 1.37 21.51 -16.39
N ILE A 42 0.86 22.73 -16.61
CA ILE A 42 1.59 23.74 -17.38
C ILE A 42 2.87 24.13 -16.62
N ASP A 43 2.77 24.33 -15.32
CA ASP A 43 3.92 24.66 -14.47
C ASP A 43 4.92 23.51 -14.36
N LEU A 44 4.43 22.27 -14.24
CA LEU A 44 5.27 21.07 -14.29
C LEU A 44 6.07 21.01 -15.60
N ASN A 45 5.40 21.19 -16.73
CA ASN A 45 6.00 21.08 -18.06
C ASN A 45 7.06 22.16 -18.35
N LYS A 46 7.04 23.30 -17.64
CA LYS A 46 8.10 24.32 -17.75
C LYS A 46 9.44 23.81 -17.24
N THR A 47 9.44 23.01 -16.18
CA THR A 47 10.65 22.46 -15.56
C THR A 47 10.98 21.05 -16.04
N ARG A 48 9.95 20.26 -16.38
CA ARG A 48 10.03 18.86 -16.77
C ARG A 48 9.22 18.63 -18.04
N THR A 49 9.81 18.99 -19.18
CA THR A 49 9.19 18.80 -20.51
C THR A 49 9.00 17.33 -20.86
N ASP A 50 9.73 16.43 -20.19
CA ASP A 50 9.63 14.98 -20.31
C ASP A 50 8.43 14.37 -19.57
N ALA A 51 7.72 15.16 -18.75
CA ALA A 51 6.59 14.69 -17.97
C ALA A 51 5.37 14.37 -18.87
N ASP A 52 5.03 13.10 -19.02
CA ASP A 52 3.91 12.64 -19.85
C ASP A 52 2.73 12.17 -19.01
N ASN A 53 1.56 12.80 -19.17
CA ASN A 53 0.34 12.45 -18.45
C ASN A 53 -0.36 11.26 -19.12
N VAL A 54 -0.42 10.14 -18.40
CA VAL A 54 -1.02 8.90 -18.91
C VAL A 54 -2.39 8.58 -18.32
N HIS A 55 -2.85 9.32 -17.31
CA HIS A 55 -4.15 9.11 -16.68
C HIS A 55 -4.70 10.38 -16.02
N SER A 56 -6.01 10.61 -16.16
CA SER A 56 -6.72 11.77 -15.60
C SER A 56 -6.65 11.89 -14.07
N ASP A 57 -6.25 10.81 -13.37
CA ASP A 57 -5.99 10.83 -11.92
C ASP A 57 -4.59 11.37 -11.56
N GLY A 58 -3.84 11.96 -12.50
CA GLY A 58 -2.57 12.64 -12.23
C GLY A 58 -1.36 11.71 -12.28
N PHE A 59 -1.32 10.79 -13.25
CA PHE A 59 -0.18 9.87 -13.44
C PHE A 59 0.74 10.39 -14.51
N TYR A 60 1.99 10.53 -14.15
CA TYR A 60 3.02 11.07 -15.01
C TYR A 60 4.15 10.07 -15.16
N PHE A 61 4.59 9.84 -16.40
CA PHE A 61 5.90 9.26 -16.63
C PHE A 61 6.95 10.35 -16.70
N PHE A 62 8.10 10.07 -16.13
CA PHE A 62 9.29 10.88 -16.20
C PHE A 62 10.43 10.04 -16.76
N ASP A 63 11.28 10.66 -17.56
CA ASP A 63 12.50 10.03 -18.01
C ASP A 63 13.58 10.16 -16.91
N ILE A 64 14.27 9.06 -16.64
CA ILE A 64 15.41 8.96 -15.74
C ILE A 64 16.56 8.30 -16.50
N ASN A 65 17.32 9.10 -17.24
CA ASN A 65 18.29 8.63 -18.24
C ASN A 65 17.59 7.84 -19.36
N ILE A 66 18.00 6.60 -19.65
CA ILE A 66 17.34 5.72 -20.64
C ILE A 66 16.13 4.96 -20.05
N HIS A 67 15.85 5.16 -18.77
CA HIS A 67 14.81 4.49 -18.01
C HIS A 67 13.63 5.42 -17.75
N ARG A 68 12.55 4.88 -17.22
CA ARG A 68 11.33 5.64 -16.90
C ARG A 68 10.86 5.38 -15.49
N THR A 69 10.16 6.35 -14.93
CA THR A 69 9.48 6.21 -13.65
C THR A 69 8.09 6.79 -13.74
N MET A 70 7.14 6.13 -13.08
CA MET A 70 5.76 6.59 -12.97
C MET A 70 5.56 7.23 -11.60
N ILE A 71 5.04 8.44 -11.59
CA ILE A 71 4.79 9.22 -10.38
C ILE A 71 3.34 9.70 -10.40
N LEU A 72 2.66 9.48 -9.29
CA LEU A 72 1.37 10.09 -9.02
C LEU A 72 1.61 11.52 -8.50
N ILE A 73 1.03 12.52 -9.14
CA ILE A 73 1.15 13.93 -8.74
C ILE A 73 -0.23 14.49 -8.40
N GLU A 74 -0.30 15.12 -7.24
CA GLU A 74 -1.50 15.77 -6.70
C GLU A 74 -1.21 17.24 -6.45
N PHE A 75 -1.36 18.04 -7.51
CA PHE A 75 -1.04 19.47 -7.48
C PHE A 75 -1.77 20.26 -6.38
N GLN A 76 -3.03 19.89 -6.07
CA GLN A 76 -3.82 20.58 -5.04
C GLN A 76 -3.25 20.42 -3.64
N ASP A 77 -2.73 19.24 -3.33
CA ASP A 77 -2.19 18.91 -2.01
C ASP A 77 -0.66 19.11 -1.95
N GLY A 78 -0.01 19.45 -3.08
CA GLY A 78 1.44 19.61 -3.14
C GLY A 78 2.19 18.29 -3.00
N GLU A 79 1.54 17.17 -3.31
CA GLU A 79 2.00 15.82 -2.99
C GLU A 79 2.38 15.03 -4.24
N ALA A 80 3.42 14.20 -4.14
CA ALA A 80 3.87 13.29 -5.18
C ALA A 80 4.23 11.92 -4.59
N THR A 81 3.96 10.84 -5.32
CA THR A 81 4.25 9.48 -4.86
C THR A 81 4.85 8.67 -6.00
N VAL A 82 6.04 8.10 -5.82
CA VAL A 82 6.61 7.17 -6.80
C VAL A 82 5.80 5.89 -6.81
N VAL A 83 5.38 5.43 -7.99
CA VAL A 83 4.55 4.23 -8.14
C VAL A 83 5.30 3.10 -8.84
N TRP A 84 6.24 3.43 -9.71
CA TRP A 84 7.00 2.43 -10.47
C TRP A 84 8.27 3.03 -11.05
N ALA A 85 9.34 2.25 -11.18
CA ALA A 85 10.54 2.61 -11.95
C ALA A 85 11.06 1.39 -12.71
N GLY A 86 11.51 1.59 -13.95
CA GLY A 86 11.98 0.50 -14.79
C GLY A 86 12.49 0.94 -16.16
N THR A 87 12.80 -0.07 -16.98
CA THR A 87 13.31 0.13 -18.34
C THR A 87 12.22 0.56 -19.31
N HIS A 88 12.62 1.11 -20.46
CA HIS A 88 11.69 1.43 -21.54
C HIS A 88 10.93 0.18 -22.03
N GLN A 89 11.56 -0.99 -22.04
CA GLN A 89 10.92 -2.25 -22.44
C GLN A 89 9.89 -2.72 -21.40
N GLU A 90 10.20 -2.64 -20.11
CA GLU A 90 9.23 -2.94 -19.04
C GLU A 90 8.05 -1.97 -19.08
N TYR A 91 8.29 -0.71 -19.43
CA TYR A 91 7.24 0.29 -19.66
C TYR A 91 6.32 -0.11 -20.82
N GLU A 92 6.90 -0.42 -21.99
CA GLU A 92 6.17 -0.82 -23.19
C GLU A 92 5.30 -2.05 -22.94
N THR A 93 5.87 -3.09 -22.31
CA THR A 93 5.17 -4.35 -22.03
C THR A 93 4.05 -4.21 -21.00
N THR A 94 4.21 -3.33 -20.01
CA THR A 94 3.30 -3.25 -18.86
C THR A 94 2.20 -2.20 -19.03
N PHE A 95 2.53 -1.05 -19.64
CA PHE A 95 1.66 0.14 -19.63
C PHE A 95 1.18 0.57 -21.02
N LYS A 96 1.90 0.26 -22.09
CA LYS A 96 1.50 0.69 -23.44
C LYS A 96 0.15 0.07 -23.82
N ASN A 97 -0.77 0.93 -24.25
CA ASN A 97 -2.15 0.57 -24.62
C ASN A 97 -3.00 -0.07 -23.51
N ASN A 98 -2.57 -0.04 -22.25
CA ASN A 98 -3.23 -0.75 -21.16
C ASN A 98 -3.71 0.18 -20.03
N ARG A 99 -4.57 1.15 -20.38
CA ARG A 99 -5.20 2.06 -19.40
C ARG A 99 -5.96 1.31 -18.30
N ASN A 100 -6.47 0.10 -18.58
CA ASN A 100 -7.13 -0.75 -17.60
C ASN A 100 -6.15 -1.35 -16.58
N THR A 101 -4.92 -1.69 -16.97
CA THR A 101 -3.88 -2.12 -16.02
C THR A 101 -3.48 -0.98 -15.10
N ILE A 102 -3.32 0.23 -15.65
CA ILE A 102 -3.17 1.46 -14.87
C ILE A 102 -4.35 1.50 -13.89
N LYS A 103 -5.61 1.53 -14.36
CA LYS A 103 -6.85 1.53 -13.52
C LYS A 103 -6.94 0.40 -12.46
N LYS A 104 -6.39 -0.79 -12.72
CA LYS A 104 -6.38 -1.94 -11.79
C LYS A 104 -5.36 -1.78 -10.68
N TRP A 105 -4.24 -1.10 -10.94
CA TRP A 105 -3.33 -0.65 -9.87
C TRP A 105 -4.00 0.37 -8.92
N PHE A 106 -5.11 1.01 -9.32
CA PHE A 106 -5.86 1.96 -8.49
C PHE A 106 -6.94 1.36 -7.63
N MET A 107 -7.68 0.39 -8.17
CA MET A 107 -9.09 0.36 -7.82
C MET A 107 -9.39 -0.35 -6.52
N GLU A 108 -8.49 -1.13 -5.97
CA GLU A 108 -8.84 -1.98 -4.85
C GLU A 108 -7.63 -2.06 -3.98
N THR A 109 -7.77 -1.59 -2.73
CA THR A 109 -7.50 -2.39 -1.52
C THR A 109 -7.43 -1.58 -0.21
N GLN A 110 -7.20 -2.31 0.88
CA GLN A 110 -7.81 -2.15 2.19
C GLN A 110 -6.77 -2.50 3.27
N PHE A 111 -6.66 -1.69 4.33
CA PHE A 111 -5.78 -1.97 5.48
C PHE A 111 -6.27 -1.23 6.71
N ASN A 112 -6.00 -1.77 7.91
CA ASN A 112 -6.38 -1.18 9.20
C ASN A 112 -5.47 0.02 9.51
N ILE A 113 -5.92 1.22 9.15
CA ILE A 113 -5.11 2.44 9.25
C ILE A 113 -5.10 2.97 10.70
N SER A 114 -6.12 2.65 11.50
CA SER A 114 -6.26 3.22 12.85
C SER A 114 -5.10 2.81 13.75
N GLU A 115 -4.72 1.53 13.75
CA GLU A 115 -3.63 1.06 14.61
C GLU A 115 -2.28 1.75 14.30
N LEU A 116 -1.98 1.99 13.03
CA LEU A 116 -0.74 2.62 12.60
C LEU A 116 -0.70 4.10 12.99
N ILE A 117 -1.83 4.79 12.84
CA ILE A 117 -1.96 6.20 13.24
C ILE A 117 -1.92 6.34 14.76
N ASP A 118 -2.59 5.45 15.50
CA ASP A 118 -2.62 5.46 16.96
C ASP A 118 -1.24 5.15 17.56
N ALA A 119 -0.47 4.26 16.93
CA ALA A 119 0.91 3.98 17.32
C ALA A 119 1.84 5.21 17.14
N GLY A 120 1.48 6.15 16.27
CA GLY A 120 2.21 7.40 16.04
C GLY A 120 3.61 7.25 15.44
N LYS A 121 4.00 6.03 15.04
CA LYS A 121 5.28 5.73 14.38
C LYS A 121 5.18 4.44 13.56
N ILE A 122 5.88 4.41 12.43
CA ILE A 122 6.12 3.19 11.64
C ILE A 122 7.31 2.46 12.25
N GLN A 123 7.11 1.21 12.69
CA GLN A 123 8.10 0.46 13.45
C GLN A 123 8.83 -0.61 12.63
N SER A 124 8.25 -1.00 11.50
CA SER A 124 8.74 -2.07 10.66
C SER A 124 8.55 -1.77 9.18
N GLU A 125 9.30 -2.48 8.33
CA GLU A 125 9.15 -2.40 6.88
C GLU A 125 7.75 -2.85 6.44
N LEU A 126 7.14 -3.80 7.16
CA LEU A 126 5.76 -4.20 6.90
C LEU A 126 4.77 -3.08 7.19
N ASP A 127 4.93 -2.36 8.31
CA ASP A 127 4.09 -1.19 8.61
C ASP A 127 4.28 -0.09 7.58
N PHE A 128 5.50 0.07 7.06
CA PHE A 128 5.78 1.01 5.97
C PHE A 128 5.00 0.66 4.70
N GLU A 129 5.01 -0.60 4.26
CA GLU A 129 4.23 -1.05 3.10
C GLU A 129 2.72 -0.89 3.30
N ARG A 130 2.24 -1.23 4.48
CA ARG A 130 0.84 -1.03 4.88
C ARG A 130 0.46 0.45 4.85
N ALA A 131 1.33 1.34 5.34
CA ALA A 131 1.14 2.79 5.28
C ALA A 131 1.06 3.31 3.84
N LEU A 132 1.91 2.82 2.93
CA LEU A 132 1.87 3.21 1.52
C LEU A 132 0.56 2.78 0.82
N ILE A 133 0.05 1.58 1.13
CA ILE A 133 -1.26 1.11 0.64
C ILE A 133 -2.38 2.00 1.21
N ALA A 134 -2.32 2.29 2.50
CA ALA A 134 -3.28 3.12 3.21
C ALA A 134 -3.32 4.58 2.69
N ASP A 135 -2.18 5.20 2.41
CA ASP A 135 -2.11 6.57 1.85
C ASP A 135 -2.86 6.67 0.51
N ARG A 136 -2.61 5.72 -0.40
CA ARG A 136 -3.30 5.65 -1.70
C ARG A 136 -4.81 5.47 -1.52
N LYS A 137 -5.25 4.78 -0.48
CA LYS A 137 -6.67 4.60 -0.19
C LYS A 137 -7.31 5.87 0.37
N LEU A 138 -6.65 6.51 1.33
CA LEU A 138 -7.12 7.74 1.95
C LEU A 138 -7.28 8.85 0.92
N ARG A 139 -6.42 8.88 -0.11
CA ARG A 139 -6.58 9.74 -1.28
C ARG A 139 -7.93 9.59 -1.98
N ILE A 140 -8.38 8.36 -2.20
CA ILE A 140 -9.65 8.11 -2.88
C ILE A 140 -10.81 8.48 -1.96
N LEU A 141 -10.72 8.08 -0.70
CA LEU A 141 -11.75 8.37 0.30
C LEU A 141 -11.86 9.86 0.63
N SER A 142 -10.76 10.62 0.52
CA SER A 142 -10.76 12.07 0.78
C SER A 142 -11.54 12.87 -0.26
N LYS A 143 -11.74 12.31 -1.46
CA LYS A 143 -12.64 12.88 -2.48
C LYS A 143 -14.12 12.84 -2.03
N GLU A 144 -14.48 11.84 -1.22
CA GLU A 144 -15.84 11.64 -0.71
C GLU A 144 -16.04 12.27 0.67
N ASN A 145 -15.04 12.21 1.54
CA ASN A 145 -15.11 12.72 2.90
C ASN A 145 -13.82 13.49 3.30
N PRO A 146 -13.91 14.81 3.51
CA PRO A 146 -12.76 15.64 3.86
C PRO A 146 -12.01 15.22 5.13
N ARG A 147 -12.64 14.50 6.07
CA ARG A 147 -11.98 13.99 7.29
C ARG A 147 -10.74 13.16 6.97
N TYR A 148 -10.76 12.41 5.86
CA TYR A 148 -9.62 11.59 5.46
C TYR A 148 -8.42 12.40 5.01
N LYS A 149 -8.56 13.70 4.66
CA LYS A 149 -7.42 14.56 4.34
C LYS A 149 -6.49 14.73 5.55
N THR A 150 -7.05 14.99 6.73
CA THR A 150 -6.27 15.16 7.96
C THR A 150 -5.57 13.88 8.37
N VAL A 151 -6.28 12.75 8.26
CA VAL A 151 -5.76 11.40 8.54
C VAL A 151 -4.60 11.08 7.58
N ARG A 152 -4.79 11.37 6.29
CA ARG A 152 -3.78 11.16 5.25
C ARG A 152 -2.52 11.97 5.50
N LYS A 153 -2.67 13.27 5.82
CA LYS A 153 -1.52 14.14 6.10
C LYS A 153 -0.64 13.56 7.22
N LYS A 154 -1.25 13.16 8.33
CA LYS A 154 -0.54 12.50 9.45
C LYS A 154 0.17 11.23 8.99
N LEU A 155 -0.50 10.39 8.19
CA LEU A 155 0.10 9.16 7.67
C LEU A 155 1.32 9.45 6.79
N ARG A 156 1.25 10.47 5.92
CA ARG A 156 2.39 10.88 5.09
C ARG A 156 3.56 11.42 5.93
N ASP A 157 3.28 12.08 7.05
CA ASP A 157 4.31 12.50 8.02
C ASP A 157 5.08 11.30 8.59
N LEU A 158 4.37 10.22 8.93
CA LEU A 158 5.02 8.99 9.41
C LEU A 158 5.81 8.27 8.29
N ILE A 159 5.25 8.22 7.07
CA ILE A 159 5.92 7.64 5.89
C ILE A 159 7.25 8.34 5.64
N GLU A 160 7.26 9.67 5.56
CA GLU A 160 8.48 10.43 5.28
C GLU A 160 9.54 10.29 6.38
N GLN A 161 9.11 10.30 7.65
CA GLN A 161 10.02 10.06 8.78
C GLN A 161 10.69 8.69 8.67
N TYR A 162 9.94 7.65 8.34
CA TYR A 162 10.51 6.31 8.16
C TYR A 162 11.43 6.23 6.94
N GLU A 163 11.03 6.80 5.80
CA GLU A 163 11.84 6.80 4.56
C GLU A 163 13.18 7.52 4.75
N SER A 164 13.17 8.69 5.38
CA SER A 164 14.41 9.45 5.62
C SER A 164 15.40 8.70 6.52
N GLN A 165 14.92 7.85 7.42
CA GLN A 165 15.74 7.05 8.33
C GLN A 165 16.27 5.76 7.71
N HIS A 166 15.49 5.10 6.83
CA HIS A 166 15.79 3.74 6.36
C HIS A 166 16.12 3.65 4.87
N TRP A 167 15.71 4.64 4.07
CA TRP A 167 15.78 4.66 2.61
C TRP A 167 16.41 5.96 2.08
N SER A 168 17.25 6.65 2.86
CA SER A 168 17.99 7.83 2.40
C SER A 168 19.20 7.45 1.55
N ALA A 169 19.67 8.39 0.71
CA ALA A 169 20.85 8.19 -0.13
C ALA A 169 22.13 7.91 0.69
N ASP A 170 22.18 8.37 1.94
CA ASP A 170 23.28 8.16 2.88
C ASP A 170 23.17 6.79 3.59
N SER A 171 22.00 6.15 3.56
CA SER A 171 21.78 4.82 4.12
C SER A 171 22.45 3.80 3.22
N LYS A 172 23.45 3.07 3.73
CA LYS A 172 23.97 1.88 3.03
C LYS A 172 22.86 0.81 2.99
N ILE A 173 22.09 0.76 1.91
CA ILE A 173 21.06 -0.25 1.69
C ILE A 173 21.74 -1.61 1.51
N SER A 174 21.65 -2.45 2.54
CA SER A 174 22.17 -3.82 2.54
C SER A 174 21.26 -4.76 1.74
N ASP A 175 21.82 -5.88 1.30
CA ASP A 175 21.02 -6.92 0.61
C ASP A 175 19.97 -7.54 1.55
N GLU A 176 20.25 -7.58 2.86
CA GLU A 176 19.29 -7.97 3.89
C GLU A 176 18.10 -7.00 3.95
N LYS A 177 18.34 -5.69 3.84
CA LYS A 177 17.28 -4.67 3.84
C LYS A 177 16.40 -4.77 2.60
N LEU A 178 16.98 -5.10 1.44
CA LEU A 178 16.22 -5.37 0.22
C LEU A 178 15.30 -6.57 0.41
N LEU A 179 15.83 -7.67 0.93
CA LEU A 179 15.06 -8.88 1.19
C LEU A 179 13.93 -8.64 2.19
N GLU A 180 14.21 -7.93 3.30
CA GLU A 180 13.20 -7.51 4.27
C GLU A 180 12.06 -6.74 3.58
N SER A 181 12.42 -5.81 2.69
CA SER A 181 11.46 -5.00 1.95
C SER A 181 10.65 -5.78 0.93
N ASP A 182 11.26 -6.73 0.22
CA ASP A 182 10.55 -7.57 -0.74
C ASP A 182 9.54 -8.49 -0.03
N VAL A 183 9.92 -9.03 1.13
CA VAL A 183 9.03 -9.84 1.98
C VAL A 183 7.88 -8.99 2.53
N ALA A 184 8.18 -7.79 3.03
CA ALA A 184 7.18 -6.85 3.52
C ALA A 184 6.17 -6.45 2.44
N GLU A 185 6.66 -6.15 1.23
CA GLU A 185 5.82 -5.78 0.07
C GLU A 185 4.90 -6.94 -0.32
N PHE A 186 5.44 -8.16 -0.38
CA PHE A 186 4.66 -9.35 -0.66
C PHE A 186 3.58 -9.62 0.40
N LEU A 187 3.94 -9.53 1.69
CA LEU A 187 3.00 -9.78 2.78
C LEU A 187 1.89 -8.73 2.80
N ALA A 188 2.24 -7.44 2.70
CA ALA A 188 1.26 -6.37 2.61
C ALA A 188 0.33 -6.58 1.41
N GLU A 189 0.85 -7.00 0.24
CA GLU A 189 0.06 -7.35 -0.93
C GLU A 189 -0.89 -8.54 -0.71
N LYS A 190 -0.48 -9.55 0.06
CA LYS A 190 -1.35 -10.68 0.41
C LYS A 190 -2.50 -10.28 1.33
N GLU A 191 -2.21 -9.50 2.38
CA GLU A 191 -3.23 -8.96 3.28
C GLU A 191 -4.24 -8.11 2.52
N ARG A 192 -3.70 -7.26 1.66
CA ARG A 192 -4.43 -6.41 0.74
C ARG A 192 -5.41 -7.22 -0.12
N LEU A 193 -4.93 -8.23 -0.83
CA LEU A 193 -5.75 -9.14 -1.66
C LEU A 193 -6.80 -9.90 -0.84
N PHE A 194 -6.43 -10.37 0.36
CA PHE A 194 -7.35 -11.07 1.26
C PHE A 194 -8.56 -10.20 1.58
N ILE A 195 -8.32 -8.97 2.01
CA ILE A 195 -9.41 -8.09 2.42
C ILE A 195 -10.31 -7.74 1.21
N GLN A 196 -9.75 -7.59 0.01
CA GLN A 196 -10.53 -7.39 -1.21
C GLN A 196 -11.45 -8.58 -1.51
N ARG A 197 -10.92 -9.81 -1.48
CA ARG A 197 -11.73 -11.03 -1.67
C ARG A 197 -12.86 -11.11 -0.65
N ARG A 198 -12.56 -10.84 0.63
CA ARG A 198 -13.55 -10.79 1.71
C ARG A 198 -14.68 -9.80 1.38
N LYS A 199 -14.34 -8.59 0.97
CA LYS A 199 -15.32 -7.56 0.58
C LYS A 199 -16.21 -8.04 -0.57
N GLU A 200 -15.61 -8.62 -1.61
CA GLU A 200 -16.35 -9.13 -2.78
C GLU A 200 -17.31 -10.26 -2.40
N LEU A 201 -16.86 -11.20 -1.57
CA LEU A 201 -17.69 -12.28 -1.05
C LEU A 201 -18.88 -11.74 -0.27
N ILE A 202 -18.64 -10.80 0.66
CA ILE A 202 -19.70 -10.14 1.42
C ILE A 202 -20.67 -9.43 0.47
N ARG A 203 -20.17 -8.60 -0.46
CA ARG A 203 -21.01 -7.88 -1.43
C ARG A 203 -21.84 -8.80 -2.31
N LYS A 204 -21.26 -9.91 -2.79
CA LYS A 204 -21.96 -10.91 -3.59
C LYS A 204 -23.11 -11.53 -2.80
N LYS A 205 -22.87 -11.92 -1.55
CA LYS A 205 -23.90 -12.50 -0.67
C LYS A 205 -24.99 -11.48 -0.32
N LEU A 206 -24.63 -10.24 -0.04
CA LEU A 206 -25.60 -9.16 0.21
C LEU A 206 -26.49 -8.91 -1.01
N LYS A 207 -25.91 -8.89 -2.22
CA LYS A 207 -26.66 -8.74 -3.47
C LYS A 207 -27.66 -9.88 -3.66
N ASN A 208 -27.29 -11.13 -3.36
CA ASN A 208 -28.20 -12.28 -3.44
C ASN A 208 -29.37 -12.18 -2.46
N LEU A 209 -29.19 -11.47 -1.34
CA LEU A 209 -30.22 -11.22 -0.34
C LEU A 209 -30.98 -9.90 -0.57
N ASN A 210 -30.70 -9.18 -1.66
CA ASN A 210 -31.20 -7.83 -1.93
C ASN A 210 -30.96 -6.84 -0.77
N LEU A 211 -29.88 -7.00 -0.02
CA LEU A 211 -29.49 -6.13 1.08
C LEU A 211 -28.50 -5.07 0.62
N THR A 212 -28.72 -3.82 1.05
CA THR A 212 -27.72 -2.77 0.86
C THR A 212 -26.64 -2.84 1.93
N GLN A 213 -25.50 -2.18 1.69
CA GLN A 213 -24.46 -2.05 2.70
C GLN A 213 -24.96 -1.32 3.96
N GLN A 214 -25.94 -0.42 3.83
CA GLN A 214 -26.52 0.29 4.97
C GLN A 214 -27.42 -0.63 5.81
N ASP A 215 -28.22 -1.48 5.16
CA ASP A 215 -29.06 -2.46 5.87
C ASP A 215 -28.20 -3.47 6.61
N PHE A 216 -27.11 -3.90 5.96
CA PHE A 216 -26.14 -4.76 6.60
C PHE A 216 -25.46 -4.12 7.82
N GLY A 217 -25.10 -2.84 7.72
CA GLY A 217 -24.60 -2.06 8.85
C GLY A 217 -25.58 -2.09 10.03
N LYS A 218 -26.88 -1.85 9.78
CA LYS A 218 -27.92 -1.91 10.82
C LYS A 218 -27.99 -3.29 11.48
N ILE A 219 -27.88 -4.38 10.71
CA ILE A 219 -27.89 -5.76 11.24
C ILE A 219 -26.69 -6.01 12.16
N LEU A 220 -25.52 -5.47 11.81
CA LEU A 220 -24.31 -5.57 12.64
C LEU A 220 -24.36 -4.66 13.89
N GLY A 221 -25.31 -3.73 13.95
CA GLY A 221 -25.44 -2.73 15.01
C GLY A 221 -24.70 -1.42 14.72
N HIS A 222 -24.25 -1.21 13.48
CA HIS A 222 -23.53 -0.03 13.03
C HIS A 222 -24.48 0.94 12.31
N GLN A 223 -24.79 2.07 12.94
CA GLN A 223 -25.71 3.07 12.36
C GLN A 223 -25.03 4.01 11.36
N SER A 224 -23.70 4.17 11.44
CA SER A 224 -22.94 5.09 10.59
C SER A 224 -22.61 4.46 9.24
N LYS A 225 -23.11 5.08 8.16
CA LYS A 225 -22.76 4.72 6.77
C LYS A 225 -21.25 4.86 6.52
N SER A 226 -20.61 5.88 7.11
CA SER A 226 -19.15 6.07 7.00
C SER A 226 -18.41 4.93 7.66
N TYR A 227 -18.79 4.56 8.89
CA TYR A 227 -18.12 3.50 9.63
C TYR A 227 -18.30 2.14 8.97
N MET A 228 -19.51 1.84 8.45
CA MET A 228 -19.71 0.62 7.67
C MET A 228 -18.87 0.62 6.37
N SER A 229 -18.63 1.80 5.78
CA SER A 229 -17.69 1.93 4.66
C SER A 229 -16.26 1.64 5.12
N GLU A 230 -15.84 2.16 6.27
CA GLU A 230 -14.51 1.90 6.84
C GLU A 230 -14.28 0.40 7.06
N LEU A 231 -15.24 -0.31 7.67
CA LEU A 231 -15.19 -1.76 7.88
C LEU A 231 -15.10 -2.55 6.56
N MET A 232 -15.98 -2.24 5.60
CA MET A 232 -16.00 -2.89 4.30
C MET A 232 -14.77 -2.57 3.44
N ASN A 233 -14.10 -1.46 3.72
CA ASN A 233 -12.86 -1.03 3.08
C ASN A 233 -11.62 -1.36 3.92
N GLY A 234 -11.78 -2.09 5.04
CA GLY A 234 -10.71 -2.56 5.91
C GLY A 234 -9.95 -1.46 6.64
N VAL A 235 -10.36 -0.19 6.52
CA VAL A 235 -9.80 0.95 7.26
C VAL A 235 -9.90 0.71 8.77
N SER A 236 -11.00 0.09 9.17
CA SER A 236 -11.28 -0.40 10.52
C SER A 236 -11.52 -1.92 10.45
N PRO A 237 -11.09 -2.69 11.45
CA PRO A 237 -11.31 -4.13 11.47
C PRO A 237 -12.75 -4.45 11.86
N PHE A 238 -13.30 -5.52 11.30
CA PHE A 238 -14.52 -6.13 11.84
C PHE A 238 -14.25 -6.71 13.22
N SER A 239 -15.16 -6.46 14.17
CA SER A 239 -15.07 -7.11 15.48
C SER A 239 -15.35 -8.62 15.35
N LEU A 240 -14.94 -9.41 16.35
CA LEU A 240 -15.28 -10.84 16.39
C LEU A 240 -16.80 -11.07 16.31
N LYS A 241 -17.58 -10.23 16.99
CA LYS A 241 -19.05 -10.25 16.91
C LYS A 241 -19.51 -10.06 15.47
N ASP A 242 -18.98 -9.06 14.77
CA ASP A 242 -19.31 -8.82 13.37
C ASP A 242 -18.98 -10.03 12.50
N LEU A 243 -17.78 -10.60 12.65
CA LEU A 243 -17.33 -11.77 11.89
C LEU A 243 -18.21 -13.00 12.12
N ILE A 244 -18.65 -13.25 13.36
CA ILE A 244 -19.59 -14.32 13.69
C ILE A 244 -20.93 -14.07 12.99
N VAL A 245 -21.46 -12.84 13.04
CA VAL A 245 -22.73 -12.51 12.36
C VAL A 245 -22.58 -12.67 10.84
N ILE A 246 -21.48 -12.21 10.24
CA ILE A 246 -21.18 -12.38 8.81
C ILE A 246 -21.18 -13.87 8.44
N ASN A 247 -20.46 -14.70 9.20
CA ASN A 247 -20.41 -16.15 8.98
C ASN A 247 -21.81 -16.78 9.06
N ARG A 248 -22.58 -16.45 10.11
CA ARG A 248 -23.90 -17.07 10.35
C ARG A 248 -24.97 -16.60 9.36
N LEU A 249 -24.97 -15.31 9.02
CA LEU A 249 -25.96 -14.69 8.13
C LEU A 249 -25.67 -14.97 6.66
N LEU A 250 -24.42 -14.74 6.22
CA LEU A 250 -24.05 -14.82 4.81
C LEU A 250 -23.53 -16.21 4.40
N LYS A 251 -23.35 -17.11 5.37
CA LYS A 251 -22.78 -18.46 5.17
C LYS A 251 -21.44 -18.40 4.43
N ILE A 252 -20.57 -17.50 4.88
CA ILE A 252 -19.18 -17.37 4.41
C ILE A 252 -18.28 -18.05 5.43
N GLU A 253 -17.35 -18.88 4.99
CA GLU A 253 -16.44 -19.60 5.88
C GLU A 253 -15.51 -18.63 6.63
N LEU A 254 -15.15 -18.96 7.88
CA LEU A 254 -14.30 -18.07 8.69
C LEU A 254 -12.91 -17.87 8.07
N VAL A 255 -12.40 -18.85 7.32
CA VAL A 255 -11.13 -18.74 6.58
C VAL A 255 -11.12 -17.62 5.55
N ASP A 256 -12.29 -17.27 5.00
CA ASP A 256 -12.45 -16.15 4.06
C ASP A 256 -12.71 -14.80 4.77
N LEU A 257 -12.92 -14.81 6.08
CA LEU A 257 -13.27 -13.64 6.89
C LEU A 257 -12.12 -13.16 7.77
N VAL A 258 -11.28 -14.08 8.23
CA VAL A 258 -10.11 -13.82 9.09
C VAL A 258 -8.82 -14.11 8.33
N PRO A 259 -7.86 -13.17 8.30
CA PRO A 259 -6.56 -13.44 7.69
C PRO A 259 -5.85 -14.54 8.48
N THR A 260 -5.36 -15.56 7.78
CA THR A 260 -4.62 -16.70 8.35
C THR A 260 -3.10 -16.52 8.27
N ILE A 261 -2.65 -15.33 7.87
CA ILE A 261 -1.24 -15.02 7.64
C ILE A 261 -0.62 -14.52 8.95
N LEU A 262 0.56 -15.02 9.29
CA LEU A 262 1.33 -14.61 10.46
C LEU A 262 2.61 -13.88 10.02
N SER A 263 3.07 -12.91 10.80
CA SER A 263 4.33 -12.24 10.50
C SER A 263 5.53 -13.19 10.69
N GLN A 264 6.61 -12.98 9.93
CA GLN A 264 7.85 -13.77 10.10
C GLN A 264 8.36 -13.71 11.54
N SER A 265 8.27 -12.54 12.18
CA SER A 265 8.69 -12.37 13.57
C SER A 265 7.88 -13.23 14.55
N GLU A 266 6.58 -13.36 14.34
CA GLU A 266 5.69 -14.19 15.16
C GLU A 266 5.93 -15.67 14.88
N ILE A 267 6.08 -16.07 13.62
CA ILE A 267 6.43 -17.44 13.23
C ILE A 267 7.74 -17.86 13.90
N VAL A 268 8.77 -17.00 13.87
CA VAL A 268 10.07 -17.28 14.51
C VAL A 268 9.92 -17.36 16.03
N LYS A 269 9.17 -16.45 16.67
CA LYS A 269 8.89 -16.50 18.11
C LYS A 269 8.15 -17.77 18.50
N ILE A 270 7.12 -18.16 17.75
CA ILE A 270 6.32 -19.37 17.97
C ILE A 270 7.21 -20.61 17.81
N ARG A 271 7.97 -20.72 16.72
CA ARG A 271 8.91 -21.85 16.48
C ARG A 271 9.97 -21.94 17.56
N THR A 272 10.54 -20.82 17.98
CA THR A 272 11.56 -20.78 19.04
C THR A 272 10.96 -21.21 20.38
N THR A 273 9.75 -20.77 20.70
CA THR A 273 9.05 -21.14 21.93
C THR A 273 8.68 -22.62 21.94
N ILE A 274 8.20 -23.16 20.82
CA ILE A 274 7.87 -24.59 20.69
C ILE A 274 9.10 -25.46 20.82
N LYS A 275 10.24 -25.07 20.22
CA LYS A 275 11.53 -25.76 20.43
C LYS A 275 11.94 -25.74 21.90
N LYS A 276 11.74 -24.62 22.62
CA LYS A 276 12.04 -24.51 24.05
C LYS A 276 11.12 -25.36 24.93
N LEU A 277 9.87 -25.56 24.53
CA LEU A 277 8.90 -26.38 25.26
C LEU A 277 9.20 -27.88 25.16
N ASP A 278 10.00 -28.29 24.16
CA ASP A 278 10.45 -29.67 23.91
C ASP A 278 9.35 -30.73 24.10
N ASN A 279 8.14 -30.40 23.63
CA ASN A 279 6.98 -31.27 23.80
C ASN A 279 6.83 -32.16 22.55
N PRO A 280 7.07 -33.49 22.64
CA PRO A 280 7.05 -34.39 21.49
C PRO A 280 5.67 -34.54 20.83
N LYS A 281 4.59 -34.11 21.51
CA LYS A 281 3.22 -34.10 20.96
C LYS A 281 2.90 -32.84 20.14
N LEU A 282 3.71 -31.79 20.27
CA LEU A 282 3.47 -30.49 19.65
C LEU A 282 4.40 -30.33 18.45
N LYS A 283 3.99 -30.89 17.31
CA LYS A 283 4.71 -30.81 16.03
C LYS A 283 3.97 -29.87 15.09
N LEU A 284 4.60 -28.76 14.73
CA LEU A 284 4.14 -27.93 13.62
C LEU A 284 4.62 -28.54 12.31
N SER A 285 3.68 -28.82 11.41
CA SER A 285 3.99 -29.09 10.01
C SER A 285 4.55 -27.84 9.33
N LYS A 286 5.26 -27.99 8.21
CA LYS A 286 5.73 -26.85 7.41
C LYS A 286 4.55 -26.03 6.85
N ASP A 287 3.38 -26.65 6.72
CA ASP A 287 2.18 -26.06 6.15
C ASP A 287 1.30 -25.39 7.22
N ASP A 288 1.49 -25.70 8.50
CA ASP A 288 0.69 -25.16 9.62
C ASP A 288 1.00 -23.68 9.89
N LEU A 289 2.20 -23.22 9.51
CA LEU A 289 2.61 -21.82 9.54
C LEU A 289 3.01 -21.43 8.12
N VAL A 290 2.01 -21.14 7.29
CA VAL A 290 2.24 -20.62 5.95
C VAL A 290 3.04 -19.33 6.08
N ILE A 291 4.29 -19.42 5.64
CA ILE A 291 5.19 -18.28 5.45
C ILE A 291 4.58 -17.42 4.35
N ALA A 292 4.38 -16.13 4.63
CA ALA A 292 4.31 -15.12 3.58
C ALA A 292 5.71 -14.87 3.03
#